data_AF-A0A959RQB6-F1
#
_entry.id   AF-A0A959RQB6-F1
#
_cell.length_a   1.000
_cell.length_b   1.000
_cell.length_c   1.000
_cell.angle_alpha   90.00
_cell.angle_beta   90.00
_cell.angle_gamma   90.00
#
_symmetry.space_group_name_H-M   'P 1'
#
loop_
_entity.id
_entity.type
_entity.pdbx_description
1 polymer ?
#
loop_
_entity_poly.entity_id
_entity_poly.type
_entity_poly.pdbx_seq_one_letter_code
_entity_poly.pdbx_strand_id
1 'polypeptide(L)'
;MRDPVAYRIRYVSHPHAGDKWCIYPTYDYTHCIVDSLENITHSLCTLEFEIRRESYYWLLEALEIYRPFVWEYSRLNLTYSCTSKRKLEKLVADKIVNGWEDPRLITILGLKRRGYTSSMINDFC
;
A
#
# COMPACT_ATOMS: atom_id res chain seq x y z
N MET A 1 18.24 -9.15 1.84
CA MET A 1 18.67 -10.02 2.96
C MET A 1 19.80 -9.42 3.81
N ARG A 2 19.74 -8.13 4.18
CA ARG A 2 20.76 -7.50 5.06
C ARG A 2 20.07 -7.06 6.34
N ASP A 3 19.78 -8.03 7.21
CA ASP A 3 19.18 -7.86 8.54
C ASP A 3 18.04 -6.81 8.55
N PRO A 4 16.92 -7.08 7.86
CA PRO A 4 15.82 -6.13 7.80
C PRO A 4 15.23 -5.87 9.19
N VAL A 5 14.95 -4.59 9.47
CA VAL A 5 14.39 -4.17 10.75
C VAL A 5 12.96 -4.69 10.89
N ALA A 6 12.70 -5.53 11.90
CA ALA A 6 11.36 -6.06 12.17
C ALA A 6 10.46 -5.07 12.91
N TYR A 7 10.98 -4.41 13.95
CA TYR A 7 10.22 -3.46 14.79
C TYR A 7 10.98 -2.15 14.98
N ARG A 8 10.25 -1.07 15.22
CA ARG A 8 10.78 0.24 15.62
C ARG A 8 10.04 0.78 16.83
N ILE A 9 10.76 1.43 17.73
CA ILE A 9 10.18 2.12 18.88
C ILE A 9 9.58 3.45 18.41
N ARG A 10 8.31 3.71 18.74
CA ARG A 10 7.66 5.02 18.56
C ARG A 10 6.68 5.25 19.70
N TYR A 11 6.77 6.41 20.35
CA TYR A 11 5.83 6.84 21.39
C TYR A 11 4.72 7.68 20.76
N VAL A 12 3.81 7.04 20.04
CA VAL A 12 2.67 7.68 19.38
C VAL A 12 1.42 6.83 19.61
N SER A 13 0.27 7.46 19.84
CA SER A 13 -0.99 6.72 19.99
C SER A 13 -1.43 6.10 18.66
N HIS A 14 -1.85 4.83 18.68
CA HIS A 14 -2.35 4.16 17.48
C HIS A 14 -3.87 4.34 17.35
N PRO A 15 -4.41 4.70 16.16
CA PRO A 15 -5.85 4.94 15.99
C PRO A 15 -6.76 3.79 16.45
N HIS A 16 -6.31 2.53 16.34
CA HIS A 16 -7.09 1.36 16.76
C HIS A 16 -6.65 0.74 18.09
N ALA A 17 -5.41 0.97 18.53
CA ALA A 17 -4.83 0.28 19.69
C ALA A 17 -4.49 1.22 20.86
N GLY A 18 -4.76 2.53 20.69
CA GLY A 18 -4.41 3.57 21.65
C GLY A 18 -2.92 3.54 22.01
N ASP A 19 -2.64 3.71 23.31
CA ASP A 19 -1.29 3.75 23.86
C ASP A 19 -0.79 2.39 24.35
N LYS A 20 -1.43 1.30 23.92
CA LYS A 20 -1.09 -0.07 24.36
C LYS A 20 0.32 -0.50 23.93
N TRP A 21 0.82 0.04 22.83
CA TRP A 21 2.09 -0.36 22.22
C TRP A 21 3.01 0.83 22.03
N CYS A 22 4.30 0.65 22.31
CA CYS A 22 5.37 1.61 22.00
C CYS A 22 6.35 1.08 20.93
N ILE A 23 6.11 -0.13 20.42
CA ILE A 23 6.86 -0.76 19.34
C ILE A 23 5.90 -1.09 18.20
N TYR A 24 6.31 -0.79 16.97
CA TYR A 24 5.51 -1.03 15.78
C TYR A 24 6.29 -1.84 14.76
N PRO A 25 5.67 -2.87 14.17
CA PRO A 25 6.32 -3.69 13.18
C PRO A 25 6.47 -2.91 11.86
N THR A 26 7.48 -3.27 11.08
CA THR A 26 7.68 -2.73 9.73
C THR A 26 6.85 -3.50 8.71
N TYR A 27 6.63 -2.88 7.54
CA TYR A 27 5.90 -3.50 6.44
C TYR A 27 6.46 -4.89 6.06
N ASP A 28 7.78 -5.02 5.96
CA ASP A 28 8.42 -6.28 5.54
C ASP A 28 8.22 -7.41 6.56
N TYR A 29 8.05 -7.07 7.84
CA TYR A 29 7.78 -8.03 8.89
C TYR A 29 6.30 -8.40 8.97
N THR A 30 5.39 -7.42 8.83
CA THR A 30 3.96 -7.68 8.93
C THR A 30 3.36 -8.35 7.71
N HIS A 31 3.78 -7.94 6.51
CA HIS A 31 3.03 -8.24 5.29
C HIS A 31 2.88 -9.74 5.05
N CYS A 32 3.99 -10.50 5.13
CA CYS A 32 3.92 -11.95 4.93
C CYS A 32 3.19 -12.68 6.06
N ILE A 33 3.39 -12.25 7.32
CA ILE A 33 2.75 -12.88 8.46
C ILE A 33 1.23 -12.71 8.37
N VAL A 34 0.75 -11.51 8.02
CA VAL A 34 -0.68 -11.23 7.85
C VAL A 34 -1.25 -12.06 6.69
N ASP A 35 -0.60 -12.07 5.53
CA ASP A 35 -1.04 -12.89 4.39
C ASP A 35 -1.14 -14.38 4.76
N SER A 36 -0.16 -14.88 5.52
CA SER A 36 -0.14 -16.26 6.01
C SER A 36 -1.30 -16.56 6.96
N LEU A 37 -1.51 -15.69 7.96
CA LEU A 37 -2.58 -15.84 8.96
C LEU A 37 -3.98 -15.71 8.34
N GLU A 38 -4.13 -14.89 7.31
CA GLU A 38 -5.38 -14.70 6.57
C GLU A 38 -5.60 -15.78 5.49
N ASN A 39 -4.67 -16.73 5.33
CA ASN A 39 -4.71 -17.78 4.31
C ASN A 39 -4.83 -17.23 2.87
N ILE A 40 -4.14 -16.13 2.58
CA ILE A 40 -4.08 -15.57 1.24
C ILE A 40 -3.42 -16.57 0.30
N THR A 41 -4.05 -16.91 -0.82
CA THR A 41 -3.41 -17.85 -1.77
C THR A 41 -2.40 -17.14 -2.68
N HIS A 42 -2.74 -15.95 -3.15
CA HIS A 42 -1.95 -15.14 -4.07
C HIS A 42 -1.90 -13.69 -3.58
N SER A 43 -0.75 -13.28 -3.05
CA SER A 43 -0.45 -11.91 -2.66
C SER A 43 0.02 -11.13 -3.89
N LEU A 44 -0.83 -10.25 -4.40
CA LEU A 44 -0.58 -9.46 -5.61
C LEU A 44 -0.06 -8.07 -5.25
N CYS A 45 1.19 -7.76 -5.63
CA CYS A 45 1.78 -6.45 -5.37
C CYS A 45 2.43 -5.85 -6.63
N THR A 46 2.95 -4.62 -6.53
CA THR A 46 3.59 -3.96 -7.68
C THR A 46 5.08 -4.29 -7.75
N LEU A 47 5.68 -4.17 -8.94
CA LEU A 47 7.09 -4.49 -9.20
C LEU A 47 8.10 -3.81 -8.26
N GLU A 48 7.78 -2.69 -7.62
CA GLU A 48 8.68 -2.06 -6.63
C GLU A 48 8.97 -2.94 -5.41
N PHE A 49 8.18 -3.99 -5.19
CA PHE A 49 8.33 -4.94 -4.09
C PHE A 49 9.03 -6.25 -4.49
N GLU A 50 9.42 -6.44 -5.75
CA GLU A 50 10.07 -7.66 -6.24
C GLU A 50 11.30 -8.04 -5.41
N ILE A 51 12.16 -7.06 -5.12
CA ILE A 51 13.38 -7.25 -4.32
C ILE A 51 13.09 -7.72 -2.88
N ARG A 52 11.86 -7.51 -2.40
CA ARG A 52 11.43 -7.88 -1.03
C ARG A 52 10.86 -9.31 -0.95
N ARG A 53 10.65 -9.98 -2.08
CA ARG A 53 10.08 -11.34 -2.12
C ARG A 53 10.93 -12.35 -1.38
N GLU A 54 12.26 -12.24 -1.48
CA GLU A 54 13.17 -13.14 -0.75
C GLU A 54 13.01 -13.00 0.77
N SER A 55 12.97 -11.77 1.29
CA SER A 55 12.74 -11.54 2.72
C SER A 55 11.36 -11.99 3.17
N TYR A 56 10.36 -11.84 2.31
CA TYR A 56 9.00 -12.29 2.56
C TYR A 56 8.97 -13.81 2.80
N TYR A 57 9.54 -14.59 1.88
CA TYR A 57 9.57 -16.05 1.99
C TYR A 57 10.47 -16.54 3.13
N TRP A 58 11.62 -15.90 3.32
CA TRP A 58 12.53 -16.27 4.41
C TRP A 58 11.85 -16.18 5.78
N LEU A 59 11.07 -15.13 6.03
CA LEU A 59 10.41 -14.96 7.32
C LEU A 59 9.33 -16.04 7.57
N LEU A 60 8.58 -16.40 6.52
CA LEU A 60 7.56 -17.45 6.59
C LEU A 60 8.15 -18.83 6.85
N GLU A 61 9.27 -19.14 6.18
CA GLU A 61 10.02 -20.38 6.39
C GLU A 61 10.62 -20.45 7.80
N ALA A 62 11.23 -19.36 8.27
CA ALA A 62 11.81 -19.29 9.60
C ALA A 62 10.77 -19.42 10.74
N LEU A 63 9.53 -19.01 10.49
CA LEU A 63 8.41 -19.15 11.42
C LEU A 63 7.64 -20.46 11.26
N GLU A 64 7.98 -21.28 10.26
CA GLU A 64 7.30 -22.54 9.93
C GLU A 64 5.78 -22.37 9.71
N ILE A 65 5.37 -21.26 9.08
CA ILE A 65 3.96 -20.94 8.81
C ILE A 65 3.64 -21.02 7.31
N TYR A 66 2.34 -20.98 6.99
CA TYR A 66 1.85 -21.10 5.61
C TYR A 66 2.49 -20.09 4.66
N ARG A 67 2.92 -20.57 3.48
CA ARG A 67 3.61 -19.77 2.47
C ARG A 67 2.69 -19.42 1.30
N PRO A 68 2.09 -18.22 1.27
CA PRO A 68 1.34 -17.72 0.12
C PRO A 68 2.25 -17.46 -1.10
N PHE A 69 1.69 -17.48 -2.32
CA PHE A 69 2.42 -17.08 -3.52
C PHE A 69 2.43 -15.57 -3.69
N VAL A 70 3.59 -14.97 -3.98
CA VAL A 70 3.72 -13.54 -4.27
C VAL A 70 3.92 -13.34 -5.77
N TRP A 71 3.03 -12.57 -6.40
CA TRP A 71 3.11 -12.17 -7.80
C TRP A 71 3.08 -10.65 -7.96
N GLU A 72 3.94 -10.16 -8.83
CA GLU A 72 4.14 -8.74 -9.07
C GLU A 72 3.64 -8.33 -10.45
N TYR A 73 3.02 -7.16 -10.51
CA TYR A 73 2.57 -6.54 -11.75
C TYR A 73 3.05 -5.10 -11.87
N SER A 74 3.03 -4.57 -13.10
CA SER A 74 3.43 -3.19 -13.35
C SER A 74 2.37 -2.23 -12.81
N ARG A 75 2.82 -1.16 -12.13
CA ARG A 75 1.91 -0.11 -11.69
C ARG A 75 1.36 0.68 -12.88
N LEU A 76 0.07 1.01 -12.84
CA LEU A 76 -0.54 1.97 -13.77
C LEU A 76 0.11 3.35 -13.64
N ASN A 77 0.63 3.86 -14.76
CA ASN A 77 1.09 5.24 -14.90
C ASN A 77 0.31 5.93 -16.00
N LEU A 78 -0.54 6.89 -15.62
CA LEU A 78 -1.29 7.72 -16.56
C LEU A 78 -0.46 8.95 -16.95
N THR A 79 -0.35 9.21 -18.25
CA THR A 79 0.27 10.43 -18.77
C THR A 79 -0.58 11.65 -18.41
N TYR A 80 0.07 12.83 -18.35
CA TYR A 80 -0.57 14.11 -17.98
C TYR A 80 -1.25 14.14 -16.60
N SER A 81 -0.95 13.17 -15.74
CA SER A 81 -1.48 13.11 -14.40
C SER A 81 -0.40 12.68 -13.40
N CYS A 82 -0.72 12.77 -12.11
CA CYS A 82 0.15 12.33 -11.05
C CYS A 82 -0.56 11.37 -10.11
N THR A 83 -0.02 10.17 -9.96
CA THR A 83 -0.50 9.12 -9.05
C THR A 83 0.23 9.13 -7.69
N SER A 84 1.31 9.90 -7.56
CA SER A 84 2.11 9.93 -6.33
C SER A 84 1.39 10.69 -5.22
N LYS A 85 1.09 10.00 -4.11
CA LYS A 85 0.43 10.57 -2.92
C LYS A 85 1.10 11.88 -2.46
N ARG A 86 2.43 11.91 -2.37
CA ARG A 86 3.18 13.10 -1.93
C ARG A 86 2.98 14.31 -2.87
N LYS A 87 2.93 14.08 -4.18
CA LYS A 87 2.71 15.16 -5.16
C LYS A 87 1.26 15.65 -5.11
N LEU A 88 0.29 14.74 -4.98
CA LEU A 88 -1.12 15.10 -4.81
C LEU A 88 -1.37 15.89 -3.51
N GLU A 89 -0.77 15.46 -2.41
CA GLU A 89 -0.86 16.16 -1.12
C GLU A 89 -0.33 17.59 -1.22
N LYS A 90 0.77 17.80 -1.95
CA LYS A 90 1.29 19.15 -2.22
C LYS A 90 0.27 20.02 -2.98
N LEU A 91 -0.39 19.49 -4.01
CA LEU A 91 -1.40 20.25 -4.76
C LEU A 91 -2.59 20.68 -3.87
N VAL A 92 -3.00 19.81 -2.94
CA VAL A 92 -4.08 20.09 -1.98
C VAL A 92 -3.62 21.11 -0.94
N ALA A 93 -2.41 20.95 -0.39
CA ALA A 93 -1.84 21.87 0.60
C ALA A 93 -1.63 23.28 0.02
N ASP A 94 -1.14 23.37 -1.21
CA ASP A 94 -0.90 24.63 -1.94
C ASP A 94 -2.21 25.24 -2.49
N LYS A 95 -3.38 24.61 -2.23
CA LYS A 95 -4.72 25.04 -2.70
C LYS A 95 -4.84 25.24 -4.21
N ILE A 96 -4.00 24.55 -5.00
CA ILE A 96 -4.11 24.52 -6.47
C ILE A 96 -5.39 23.77 -6.88
N VAL A 97 -5.80 22.81 -6.04
CA VAL A 97 -7.03 22.04 -6.14
C VAL A 97 -7.92 22.23 -4.91
N ASN A 98 -9.23 22.03 -5.08
CA ASN A 98 -10.24 22.24 -4.03
C ASN A 98 -10.24 21.15 -2.94
N GLY A 99 -9.41 20.11 -3.08
CA GLY A 99 -9.30 18.99 -2.15
C GLY A 99 -9.01 17.67 -2.87
N TRP A 100 -9.06 16.56 -2.13
CA TRP A 100 -8.83 15.21 -2.67
C TRP A 100 -9.93 14.74 -3.63
N GLU A 101 -11.08 15.38 -3.59
CA GLU A 101 -12.26 15.12 -4.42
C GLU A 101 -12.37 16.08 -5.62
N ASP A 102 -11.37 16.93 -5.86
CA ASP A 102 -11.40 17.86 -6.99
C ASP A 102 -11.50 17.09 -8.32
N PRO A 103 -12.42 17.45 -9.23
CA PRO A 103 -12.61 16.74 -10.51
C PRO A 103 -11.37 16.70 -11.41
N ARG A 104 -10.37 17.56 -11.17
CA ARG A 104 -9.11 17.56 -11.93
C ARG A 104 -8.14 16.48 -11.44
N LEU A 105 -8.33 15.93 -10.24
CA LEU A 105 -7.52 14.84 -9.72
C LEU A 105 -8.01 13.49 -10.23
N ILE A 106 -7.07 12.56 -10.40
CA ILE A 106 -7.35 11.16 -10.77
C ILE A 106 -7.60 10.26 -9.54
N THR A 107 -7.98 10.85 -8.41
CA THR A 107 -8.44 10.08 -7.25
C THR A 107 -9.79 9.46 -7.59
N ILE A 108 -10.13 8.32 -6.96
CA ILE A 108 -11.44 7.68 -7.19
C ILE A 108 -12.59 8.65 -6.87
N LEU A 109 -12.46 9.45 -5.80
CA LEU A 109 -13.43 10.48 -5.46
C LEU A 109 -13.48 11.63 -6.48
N GLY A 110 -12.33 12.09 -6.99
CA GLY A 110 -12.25 13.12 -8.02
C GLY A 110 -12.88 12.67 -9.34
N LEU A 111 -12.57 11.44 -9.78
CA LEU A 111 -13.19 10.83 -10.97
C LEU A 111 -14.70 10.67 -10.81
N LYS A 112 -15.16 10.19 -9.65
CA LYS A 112 -16.59 10.09 -9.34
C LYS A 112 -17.27 11.46 -9.42
N ARG A 113 -16.69 12.50 -8.82
CA ARG A 113 -17.22 13.88 -8.88
C ARG A 113 -17.17 14.47 -10.30
N ARG A 114 -16.19 14.07 -11.11
CA ARG A 114 -16.08 14.43 -12.53
C ARG A 114 -17.16 13.77 -13.39
N GLY A 115 -17.83 12.72 -12.90
CA GLY A 115 -18.90 12.01 -13.60
C GLY A 115 -18.50 10.64 -14.15
N TYR A 116 -17.33 10.11 -13.80
CA TYR A 116 -16.97 8.74 -14.14
C TYR A 116 -17.81 7.75 -13.31
N THR A 117 -18.35 6.74 -13.98
CA THR A 117 -19.03 5.62 -13.31
C THR A 117 -18.04 4.53 -12.94
N SER A 118 -18.40 3.68 -11.97
CA SER A 118 -17.59 2.51 -11.62
C SER A 118 -17.42 1.55 -12.80
N SER A 119 -18.45 1.40 -13.66
CA SER A 119 -18.35 0.57 -14.87
C SER A 119 -17.24 1.05 -15.80
N MET A 120 -17.18 2.36 -16.07
CA MET A 120 -16.15 2.93 -16.95
C MET A 120 -14.73 2.75 -16.40
N ILE A 121 -14.58 2.76 -15.08
CA ILE A 121 -13.28 2.53 -14.42
C ILE A 121 -12.91 1.04 -14.52
N ASN A 122 -13.87 0.14 -14.29
CA ASN A 122 -13.63 -1.30 -14.41
C ASN A 122 -13.32 -1.73 -15.85
N ASP A 123 -13.99 -1.14 -16.85
CA ASP A 123 -13.73 -1.42 -18.27
C ASP A 123 -12.34 -0.94 -18.72
N PHE A 124 -11.75 0.01 -17.97
CA PHE A 124 -10.40 0.49 -18.22
C PHE A 124 -9.31 -0.36 -17.54
N CYS A 125 -9.63 -1.08 -16.47
CA CYS A 125 -8.71 -1.89 -15.68
C CYS A 125 -8.53 -3.31 -16.24
#